data_AF-A0A8T1VST4-F1
#
_entry.id   AF-A0A8T1VST4-F1
#
_cell.length_a   1.000
_cell.length_b   1.000
_cell.length_c   1.000
_cell.angle_alpha   90.00
_cell.angle_beta   90.00
_cell.angle_gamma   90.00
#
_symmetry.space_group_name_H-M   'P 1'
#
loop_
_entity.id
_entity.type
_entity.pdbx_description
1 polymer ?
#
loop_
_entity_poly.entity_id
_entity_poly.type
_entity_poly.pdbx_seq_one_letter_code
_entity_poly.pdbx_strand_id
1 'polypeptide(L)'
;MSRLKSKAPTEVVSLSYWVFAVWWTIILGVHVVTCVYNALYAYCYWELQHTFLNMYLDSFQLGMPPPYHHTIAIVHATMSAVHAVCILLMVGGSIWQRSLAFSPWASSTAGTKIGEGSSTSRTSSVVLQSFSKVYNKLSDRRGLCGVNGDHFHAVLVSREMVETVLQTVQAYRMSVLLPRTLLNRFYVILLALNCWSSVVVYSVLFKGDEARRRFACIVLDCVLDLVACMGVELMILLSYASDYNPKLLGFPELIWYDDEWVARALNEFRMVVVVSWSDLASRSTFSLGLVMTTMSMKELLQRLPQNLNRVAQASAPSAADVVAGSAPDWDDNLKSVVKAAVTQTYALASAE
;
A
#
# COMPACT_ATOMS: atom_id res chain seq x y z
N MET A 1 11.28 -3.41 -43.35
CA MET A 1 11.88 -3.12 -42.03
C MET A 1 11.01 -2.12 -41.29
N SER A 2 10.07 -2.62 -40.49
CA SER A 2 9.23 -1.79 -39.61
C SER A 2 10.07 -1.35 -38.41
N ARG A 3 10.19 -0.03 -38.20
CA ARG A 3 10.75 0.53 -36.96
C ARG A 3 9.88 0.09 -35.79
N LEU A 4 10.37 -0.85 -34.99
CA LEU A 4 9.90 -1.05 -33.63
C LEU A 4 10.06 0.29 -32.90
N LYS A 5 8.96 1.03 -32.73
CA LYS A 5 8.89 2.11 -31.75
C LYS A 5 9.25 1.48 -30.41
N SER A 6 10.40 1.84 -29.84
CA SER A 6 10.67 1.50 -28.44
C SER A 6 9.54 2.12 -27.63
N LYS A 7 8.73 1.25 -27.03
CA LYS A 7 7.72 1.67 -26.08
C LYS A 7 8.50 2.27 -24.91
N ALA A 8 8.33 3.57 -24.66
CA ALA A 8 8.95 4.21 -23.51
C ALA A 8 8.63 3.37 -22.25
N PRO A 9 9.59 3.14 -21.35
CA PRO A 9 9.36 2.35 -20.16
C PRO A 9 8.19 2.95 -19.38
N THR A 10 7.19 2.14 -19.07
CA THR A 10 6.04 2.53 -18.25
C THR A 10 6.56 2.84 -16.84
N GLU A 11 6.52 4.11 -16.43
CA GLU A 11 6.95 4.54 -15.09
C GLU A 11 5.96 4.14 -13.98
N VAL A 12 4.73 3.78 -14.34
CA VAL A 12 3.60 3.57 -13.42
C VAL A 12 2.74 2.40 -13.83
N VAL A 13 2.14 1.71 -12.85
CA VAL A 13 1.21 0.60 -13.08
C VAL A 13 -0.20 1.17 -13.18
N SER A 14 -0.71 1.27 -14.40
CA SER A 14 -2.07 1.70 -14.65
C SER A 14 -3.07 0.57 -14.38
N LEU A 15 -4.03 0.80 -13.48
CA LEU A 15 -5.01 -0.21 -13.06
C LEU A 15 -6.44 0.14 -13.44
N SER A 16 -7.27 -0.90 -13.63
CA SER A 16 -8.73 -0.77 -13.66
C SER A 16 -9.25 -0.41 -12.26
N TYR A 17 -10.46 0.14 -12.19
CA TYR A 17 -11.06 0.58 -10.92
C TYR A 17 -11.10 -0.54 -9.86
N TRP A 18 -11.54 -1.74 -10.23
CA TRP A 18 -11.64 -2.87 -9.31
C TRP A 18 -10.28 -3.32 -8.79
N VAL A 19 -9.26 -3.37 -9.65
CA VAL A 19 -7.91 -3.76 -9.23
C VAL A 19 -7.30 -2.67 -8.34
N PHE A 20 -7.54 -1.40 -8.65
CA PHE A 20 -7.15 -0.29 -7.78
C PHE A 20 -7.85 -0.37 -6.41
N ALA A 21 -9.14 -0.71 -6.36
CA ALA A 21 -9.88 -0.86 -5.12
C ALA A 21 -9.35 -2.01 -4.24
N VAL A 22 -8.97 -3.13 -4.85
CA VAL A 22 -8.31 -4.23 -4.17
C VAL A 22 -7.00 -3.77 -3.54
N TRP A 23 -6.13 -3.10 -4.30
CA TRP A 23 -4.86 -2.59 -3.76
C TRP A 23 -5.06 -1.52 -2.69
N TRP A 24 -6.05 -0.65 -2.85
CA TRP A 24 -6.43 0.30 -1.81
C TRP A 24 -6.80 -0.40 -0.51
N THR A 25 -7.57 -1.49 -0.59
CA THR A 25 -8.00 -2.29 0.57
C THR A 25 -6.81 -3.03 1.19
N ILE A 26 -5.92 -3.61 0.38
CA ILE A 26 -4.71 -4.31 0.85
C ILE A 26 -3.81 -3.34 1.62
N ILE A 27 -3.51 -2.18 1.04
CA ILE A 27 -2.63 -1.18 1.65
C ILE A 27 -3.25 -0.61 2.93
N LEU A 28 -4.57 -0.37 2.93
CA LEU A 28 -5.28 0.01 4.15
C LEU A 28 -5.15 -1.09 5.21
N GLY A 29 -5.36 -2.35 4.83
CA GLY A 29 -5.25 -3.52 5.69
C GLY A 29 -3.88 -3.62 6.36
N VAL A 30 -2.79 -3.42 5.60
CA VAL A 30 -1.43 -3.37 6.15
C VAL A 30 -1.31 -2.31 7.25
N HIS A 31 -1.77 -1.09 6.99
CA HIS A 31 -1.71 -0.04 8.02
C HIS A 31 -2.59 -0.36 9.24
N VAL A 32 -3.79 -0.93 9.04
CA VAL A 32 -4.69 -1.31 10.14
C VAL A 32 -4.06 -2.39 11.02
N VAL A 33 -3.54 -3.47 10.42
CA VAL A 33 -2.90 -4.57 11.15
C VAL A 33 -1.72 -4.04 11.96
N THR A 34 -0.82 -3.27 11.35
CA THR A 34 0.34 -2.69 12.04
C THR A 34 -0.06 -1.67 13.11
N CYS A 35 -1.10 -0.87 12.87
CA CYS A 35 -1.62 0.10 13.84
C CYS A 35 -2.14 -0.61 15.09
N VAL A 36 -2.98 -1.63 14.91
CA VAL A 36 -3.58 -2.42 15.99
C VAL A 36 -2.49 -3.18 16.74
N TYR A 37 -1.58 -3.83 16.02
CA TYR A 37 -0.44 -4.54 16.61
C TYR A 37 0.37 -3.65 17.56
N ASN A 38 0.77 -2.47 17.10
CA ASN A 38 1.52 -1.51 17.91
C ASN A 38 0.67 -0.92 19.05
N ALA A 39 -0.62 -0.68 18.85
CA ALA A 39 -1.51 -0.22 19.91
C ALA A 39 -1.64 -1.25 21.04
N LEU A 40 -1.78 -2.54 20.68
CA LEU A 40 -1.81 -3.63 21.64
C LEU A 40 -0.49 -3.75 22.39
N TYR A 41 0.65 -3.66 21.71
CA TYR A 41 1.96 -3.61 22.37
C TYR A 41 2.07 -2.45 23.36
N ALA A 42 1.65 -1.25 22.94
CA ALA A 42 1.64 -0.07 23.80
C ALA A 42 0.77 -0.28 25.03
N TYR A 43 -0.45 -0.77 24.86
CA TYR A 43 -1.37 -1.07 25.95
C TYR A 43 -0.81 -2.14 26.88
N CYS A 44 -0.32 -3.26 26.34
CA CYS A 44 0.27 -4.34 27.13
C CYS A 44 1.43 -3.84 27.97
N TYR A 45 2.38 -3.08 27.41
CA TYR A 45 3.51 -2.53 28.16
C TYR A 45 3.12 -1.41 29.14
N TRP A 46 2.03 -0.70 28.89
CA TRP A 46 1.50 0.28 29.83
C TRP A 46 0.98 -0.38 31.10
N GLU A 47 0.20 -1.45 30.94
CA GLU A 47 -0.39 -2.21 32.05
C GLU A 47 0.55 -3.25 32.66
N LEU A 48 1.60 -3.68 31.94
CA LEU A 48 2.47 -4.81 32.29
C LEU A 48 2.97 -4.73 33.73
N GLN A 49 3.41 -3.55 34.17
CA GLN A 49 3.98 -3.35 35.51
C GLN A 49 3.06 -3.83 36.65
N HIS A 50 1.74 -3.76 36.46
CA HIS A 50 0.73 -4.11 37.46
C HIS A 50 0.24 -5.55 37.35
N THR A 51 0.80 -6.35 36.45
CA THR A 51 0.34 -7.72 36.18
C THR A 51 1.13 -8.76 36.96
N PHE A 52 0.48 -9.89 37.25
CA PHE A 52 1.15 -11.07 37.82
C PHE A 52 2.22 -11.62 36.87
N LEU A 53 1.99 -11.52 35.55
CA LEU A 53 2.98 -11.90 34.54
C LEU A 53 4.32 -11.16 34.74
N ASN A 54 4.28 -9.86 35.02
CA ASN A 54 5.50 -9.07 35.19
C ASN A 54 6.35 -9.51 36.39
N MET A 55 5.72 -9.99 37.47
CA MET A 55 6.46 -10.53 38.62
C MET A 55 7.37 -11.70 38.20
N TYR A 56 6.89 -12.60 37.36
CA TYR A 56 7.71 -13.71 36.84
C TYR A 56 8.70 -13.25 35.78
N LEU A 57 8.31 -12.35 34.87
CA LEU A 57 9.23 -11.81 33.88
C LEU A 57 10.43 -11.14 34.56
N ASP A 58 10.22 -10.33 35.59
CA ASP A 58 11.29 -9.67 36.34
C ASP A 58 12.13 -10.70 37.14
N SER A 59 11.48 -11.66 37.81
CA SER A 59 12.17 -12.72 38.56
C SER A 59 13.09 -13.57 37.68
N PHE A 60 12.68 -13.87 36.45
CA PHE A 60 13.49 -14.61 35.47
C PHE A 60 14.38 -13.71 34.60
N GLN A 61 14.45 -12.41 34.89
CA GLN A 61 15.21 -11.41 34.13
C GLN A 61 14.88 -11.46 32.63
N LEU A 62 13.59 -11.59 32.32
CA LEU A 62 13.06 -11.68 30.97
C LEU A 62 12.61 -10.32 30.47
N GLY A 63 13.23 -9.86 29.38
CA GLY A 63 12.87 -8.57 28.80
C GLY A 63 13.54 -7.39 29.51
N MET A 64 13.17 -6.20 29.07
CA MET A 64 13.60 -4.96 29.71
C MET A 64 12.96 -4.78 31.08
N PRO A 65 13.69 -4.25 32.09
CA PRO A 65 13.18 -4.14 33.45
C PRO A 65 12.05 -3.11 33.55
N PRO A 66 11.23 -3.19 34.63
CA PRO A 66 10.02 -2.38 34.80
C PRO A 66 10.16 -0.88 34.52
N PRO A 67 11.24 -0.18 34.93
CA PRO A 67 11.38 1.27 34.71
C PRO A 67 11.30 1.70 33.24
N TYR A 68 11.58 0.80 32.30
CA TYR A 68 11.57 1.11 30.86
C TYR A 68 10.26 0.74 30.15
N HIS A 69 9.30 0.10 30.83
CA HIS A 69 8.05 -0.37 30.20
C HIS A 69 7.24 0.76 29.60
N HIS A 70 7.11 1.89 30.29
CA HIS A 70 6.40 3.05 29.75
C HIS A 70 7.12 3.67 28.55
N THR A 71 8.46 3.68 28.53
CA THR A 71 9.22 4.13 27.37
C THR A 71 8.94 3.25 26.15
N ILE A 72 8.93 1.91 26.34
CA ILE A 72 8.57 0.95 25.29
C ILE A 72 7.14 1.19 24.82
N ALA A 73 6.20 1.38 25.75
CA ALA A 73 4.81 1.67 25.44
C ALA A 73 4.65 2.95 24.60
N ILE A 74 5.35 4.03 24.97
CA ILE A 74 5.35 5.29 24.22
C ILE A 74 5.89 5.08 22.80
N VAL A 75 6.99 4.35 22.64
CA VAL A 75 7.57 4.07 21.31
C VAL A 75 6.54 3.33 20.44
N HIS A 76 5.90 2.28 20.95
CA HIS A 76 4.83 1.59 20.23
C HIS A 76 3.59 2.48 19.97
N ALA A 77 3.21 3.33 20.92
CA ALA A 77 2.10 4.27 20.73
C ALA A 77 2.40 5.27 19.62
N THR A 78 3.64 5.76 19.51
CA THR A 78 4.05 6.66 18.43
C THR A 78 3.99 5.96 17.06
N MET A 79 4.46 4.71 16.96
CA MET A 79 4.35 3.92 15.73
C MET A 79 2.89 3.68 15.35
N SER A 80 2.05 3.30 16.31
CA SER A 80 0.61 3.16 16.09
C SER A 80 0.00 4.45 15.55
N ALA A 81 0.33 5.60 16.15
CA ALA A 81 -0.13 6.91 15.71
C ALA A 81 0.28 7.23 14.26
N VAL A 82 1.51 6.89 13.84
CA VAL A 82 1.97 7.08 12.45
C VAL A 82 1.11 6.27 11.47
N HIS A 83 0.81 5.01 11.78
CA HIS A 83 -0.08 4.18 10.95
C HIS A 83 -1.54 4.69 10.98
N ALA A 84 -2.03 5.15 12.13
CA ALA A 84 -3.35 5.77 12.26
C ALA A 84 -3.48 7.02 11.39
N VAL A 85 -2.45 7.87 11.33
CA VAL A 85 -2.41 9.02 10.41
C VAL A 85 -2.50 8.55 8.96
N CYS A 86 -1.78 7.50 8.56
CA CYS A 86 -1.87 6.94 7.21
C CYS A 86 -3.29 6.45 6.87
N ILE A 87 -3.96 5.78 7.82
CA ILE A 87 -5.35 5.33 7.69
C ILE A 87 -6.28 6.53 7.50
N LEU A 88 -6.16 7.55 8.36
CA LEU A 88 -6.98 8.76 8.29
C LEU A 88 -6.80 9.50 6.96
N LEU A 89 -5.57 9.57 6.43
CA LEU A 89 -5.30 10.18 5.12
C LEU A 89 -5.95 9.40 3.97
N MET A 90 -5.88 8.06 3.99
CA MET A 90 -6.50 7.22 2.95
C MET A 90 -8.03 7.28 3.01
N VAL A 91 -8.61 7.10 4.20
CA VAL A 91 -10.07 7.10 4.40
C VAL A 91 -10.63 8.50 4.21
N GLY A 92 -10.04 9.51 4.86
CA GLY A 92 -10.46 10.90 4.74
C GLY A 92 -10.31 11.45 3.33
N GLY A 93 -9.22 11.13 2.63
CA GLY A 93 -9.03 11.47 1.22
C GLY A 93 -10.08 10.83 0.32
N SER A 94 -10.42 9.56 0.58
CA SER A 94 -11.43 8.84 -0.20
C SER A 94 -12.85 9.38 0.01
N ILE A 95 -13.20 9.74 1.26
CA ILE A 95 -14.48 10.35 1.60
C ILE A 95 -14.59 11.74 0.94
N TRP A 96 -13.55 12.55 1.07
CA TRP A 96 -13.51 13.91 0.52
C TRP A 96 -13.69 13.92 -1.00
N GLN A 97 -12.98 13.04 -1.70
CA GLN A 97 -13.03 12.94 -3.16
C GLN A 97 -14.22 12.10 -3.68
N ARG A 98 -15.03 11.52 -2.77
CA ARG A 98 -16.12 10.56 -3.08
C ARG A 98 -15.69 9.43 -4.02
N SER A 99 -14.41 9.06 -3.94
CA SER A 99 -13.73 8.09 -4.80
C SER A 99 -12.50 7.60 -4.06
N LEU A 100 -12.14 6.32 -4.23
CA LEU A 100 -10.95 5.75 -3.60
C LEU A 100 -9.69 6.54 -3.97
N ALA A 101 -9.00 7.03 -2.95
CA ALA A 101 -7.80 7.83 -3.06
C ALA A 101 -6.81 7.47 -1.93
N PHE A 102 -5.52 7.52 -2.24
CA PHE A 102 -4.47 7.24 -1.26
C PHE A 102 -4.15 8.44 -0.37
N SER A 103 -4.44 9.66 -0.84
CA SER A 103 -4.28 10.90 -0.07
C SER A 103 -5.27 11.97 -0.54
N PRO A 104 -5.60 12.95 0.32
CA PRO A 104 -6.57 14.01 -0.01
C PRO A 104 -6.14 14.90 -1.18
N TRP A 105 -4.85 14.95 -1.51
CA TRP A 105 -4.28 15.89 -2.49
C TRP A 105 -4.00 15.27 -3.86
N ALA A 106 -4.28 13.98 -4.05
CA ALA A 106 -4.01 13.26 -5.30
C ALA A 106 -4.70 13.87 -6.55
N SER A 107 -5.78 14.66 -6.37
CA SER A 107 -6.47 15.35 -7.46
C SER A 107 -5.82 16.67 -7.89
N SER A 108 -4.91 17.25 -7.10
CA SER A 108 -4.38 18.61 -7.35
C SER A 108 -3.25 18.66 -8.38
N THR A 109 -2.65 17.52 -8.73
CA THR A 109 -1.53 17.45 -9.68
C THR A 109 -1.95 17.16 -11.13
N ALA A 110 -3.22 16.87 -11.39
CA ALA A 110 -3.69 16.47 -12.72
C ALA A 110 -4.73 17.41 -13.37
N GLY A 111 -5.13 18.51 -12.74
CA GLY A 111 -6.10 19.41 -13.35
C GLY A 111 -6.18 20.78 -12.70
N THR A 112 -5.98 21.80 -13.52
CA THR A 112 -6.61 23.12 -13.39
C THR A 112 -5.91 24.13 -12.46
N LYS A 113 -4.95 24.88 -13.03
CA LYS A 113 -4.75 26.29 -12.68
C LYS A 113 -5.97 27.10 -13.12
N ILE A 114 -7.08 27.07 -12.39
CA ILE A 114 -8.16 28.06 -12.51
C ILE A 114 -8.82 28.23 -11.14
N GLY A 115 -8.80 29.46 -10.64
CA GLY A 115 -9.82 29.99 -9.73
C GLY A 115 -9.55 29.82 -8.24
N GLU A 116 -9.12 30.92 -7.62
CA GLU A 116 -9.27 31.20 -6.19
C GLU A 116 -10.70 30.97 -5.67
N GLY A 117 -10.79 30.60 -4.38
CA GLY A 117 -11.97 30.87 -3.57
C GLY A 117 -12.67 29.62 -3.01
N SER A 118 -12.06 28.94 -2.05
CA SER A 118 -12.82 28.08 -1.14
C SER A 118 -12.13 28.03 0.23
N SER A 119 -12.72 28.78 1.16
CA SER A 119 -12.43 28.80 2.58
C SER A 119 -12.44 27.40 3.20
N THR A 120 -11.27 26.79 3.39
CA THR A 120 -11.12 25.57 4.18
C THR A 120 -10.52 25.89 5.54
N SER A 121 -11.43 25.93 6.53
CA SER A 121 -11.22 25.70 7.98
C SER A 121 -9.86 26.08 8.56
N ARG A 122 -9.83 27.22 9.27
CA ARG A 122 -8.70 27.76 10.06
C ARG A 122 -8.25 26.89 11.26
N THR A 123 -8.76 25.66 11.37
CA THR A 123 -8.49 24.75 12.50
C THR A 123 -7.84 23.44 12.04
N SER A 124 -7.14 23.43 10.89
CA SER A 124 -6.31 22.27 10.51
C SER A 124 -5.02 22.28 11.36
N SER A 125 -4.92 21.30 12.26
CA SER A 125 -3.94 21.30 13.34
C SER A 125 -2.50 21.35 12.81
N VAL A 126 -1.62 22.02 13.55
CA VAL A 126 -0.18 22.13 13.28
C VAL A 126 0.46 20.75 13.01
N VAL A 127 -0.08 19.68 13.63
CA VAL A 127 0.35 18.29 13.42
C VAL A 127 0.04 17.82 12.00
N LEU A 128 -1.17 18.10 11.50
CA LEU A 128 -1.60 17.75 10.14
C LEU A 128 -0.80 18.52 9.08
N GLN A 129 -0.44 19.77 9.35
CA GLN A 129 0.42 20.58 8.48
C GLN A 129 1.88 20.11 8.50
N SER A 130 2.42 19.74 9.67
CA SER A 130 3.77 19.18 9.79
C SER A 130 3.88 17.82 9.11
N PHE A 131 2.90 16.93 9.32
CA PHE A 131 2.81 15.67 8.59
C PHE A 131 2.59 15.89 7.11
N SER A 132 1.79 16.86 6.69
CA SER A 132 1.63 17.22 5.26
C SER A 132 2.96 17.61 4.63
N LYS A 133 3.76 18.44 5.31
CA LYS A 133 5.09 18.85 4.83
C LYS A 133 6.06 17.68 4.75
N VAL A 134 6.09 16.82 5.77
CA VAL A 134 6.94 15.62 5.80
C VAL A 134 6.48 14.61 4.74
N TYR A 135 5.18 14.35 4.65
CA TYR A 135 4.56 13.49 3.65
C TYR A 135 4.86 13.99 2.24
N ASN A 136 4.67 15.27 1.94
CA ASN A 136 4.99 15.83 0.63
C ASN A 136 6.49 15.77 0.35
N LYS A 137 7.36 15.95 1.34
CA LYS A 137 8.82 15.83 1.16
C LYS A 137 9.28 14.39 0.93
N LEU A 138 8.60 13.42 1.54
CA LEU A 138 8.88 11.98 1.40
C LEU A 138 8.22 11.38 0.15
N SER A 139 7.03 11.86 -0.23
CA SER A 139 6.19 11.35 -1.31
C SER A 139 6.30 12.16 -2.61
N ASP A 140 7.08 13.24 -2.64
CA ASP A 140 7.34 13.95 -3.89
C ASP A 140 8.08 13.02 -4.86
N ARG A 141 7.68 13.06 -6.13
CA ARG A 141 8.19 12.18 -7.21
C ARG A 141 9.70 12.37 -7.46
N ARG A 142 10.31 13.44 -6.92
CA ARG A 142 11.76 13.74 -6.90
C ARG A 142 12.35 13.83 -5.48
N GLY A 143 11.61 13.44 -4.45
CA GLY A 143 12.07 13.40 -3.08
C GLY A 143 13.09 12.27 -2.82
N LEU A 144 13.63 12.21 -1.60
CA LEU A 144 14.66 11.23 -1.21
C LEU A 144 14.18 9.77 -1.32
N CYS A 145 12.86 9.55 -1.34
CA CYS A 145 12.21 8.25 -1.49
C CYS A 145 11.27 8.18 -2.70
N GLY A 146 11.31 9.19 -3.58
CA GLY A 146 10.47 9.24 -4.77
C GLY A 146 10.89 8.19 -5.80
N VAL A 147 9.90 7.49 -6.36
CA VAL A 147 10.09 6.38 -7.30
C VAL A 147 10.84 6.76 -8.61
N ASN A 148 10.94 8.06 -8.90
CA ASN A 148 11.64 8.62 -10.07
C ASN A 148 12.94 9.39 -9.73
N GLY A 149 13.49 9.28 -8.51
CA GLY A 149 14.79 9.85 -8.18
C GLY A 149 15.96 9.02 -8.71
N ASP A 150 17.08 9.66 -9.08
CA ASP A 150 18.32 8.97 -9.52
C ASP A 150 18.87 7.97 -8.47
N HIS A 151 18.42 8.07 -7.22
CA HIS A 151 18.80 7.23 -6.09
C HIS A 151 17.77 6.17 -5.68
N PHE A 152 16.67 5.98 -6.43
CA PHE A 152 15.61 5.03 -6.08
C PHE A 152 16.14 3.61 -5.81
N HIS A 153 16.96 3.08 -6.72
CA HIS A 153 17.56 1.76 -6.57
C HIS A 153 18.53 1.70 -5.38
N ALA A 154 19.26 2.78 -5.11
CA ALA A 154 20.19 2.83 -3.98
C ALA A 154 19.45 2.81 -2.63
N VAL A 155 18.34 3.55 -2.52
CA VAL A 155 17.49 3.58 -1.31
C VAL A 155 16.72 2.27 -1.13
N LEU A 156 16.24 1.67 -2.21
CA LEU A 156 15.58 0.36 -2.17
C LEU A 156 16.56 -0.72 -1.73
N VAL A 157 17.76 -0.76 -2.32
CA VAL A 157 18.81 -1.73 -1.97
C VAL A 157 19.31 -1.53 -0.54
N SER A 158 19.49 -0.29 -0.09
CA SER A 158 19.94 -0.03 1.29
C SER A 158 18.90 -0.47 2.32
N ARG A 159 17.62 -0.20 2.04
CA ARG A 159 16.51 -0.64 2.88
C ARG A 159 16.42 -2.16 2.94
N GLU A 160 16.38 -2.83 1.78
CA GLU A 160 16.35 -4.28 1.66
C GLU A 160 17.53 -4.93 2.41
N MET A 161 18.72 -4.35 2.33
CA MET A 161 19.90 -4.83 3.03
C MET A 161 19.73 -4.71 4.56
N VAL A 162 19.26 -3.56 5.05
CA VAL A 162 19.00 -3.36 6.48
C VAL A 162 17.92 -4.32 6.98
N GLU A 163 16.81 -4.46 6.25
CA GLU A 163 15.72 -5.38 6.58
C GLU A 163 16.19 -6.83 6.57
N THR A 164 16.94 -7.27 5.56
CA THR A 164 17.52 -8.61 5.50
C THR A 164 18.46 -8.89 6.67
N VAL A 165 19.32 -7.93 7.06
CA VAL A 165 20.19 -8.07 8.23
C VAL A 165 19.36 -8.21 9.50
N LEU A 166 18.35 -7.35 9.70
CA LEU A 166 17.48 -7.39 10.88
C LEU A 166 16.66 -8.70 10.93
N GLN A 167 16.11 -9.15 9.81
CA GLN A 167 15.42 -10.43 9.70
C GLN A 167 16.38 -11.61 9.91
N THR A 168 17.64 -11.53 9.48
CA THR A 168 18.64 -12.58 9.74
C THR A 168 18.98 -12.66 11.23
N VAL A 169 19.11 -11.51 11.91
CA VAL A 169 19.28 -11.46 13.37
C VAL A 169 18.07 -12.07 14.07
N GLN A 170 16.85 -11.75 13.62
CA GLN A 170 15.63 -12.37 14.13
C GLN A 170 15.62 -13.89 13.85
N ALA A 171 16.05 -14.35 12.68
CA ALA A 171 16.19 -15.77 12.34
C ALA A 171 17.14 -16.52 13.27
N TYR A 172 18.29 -15.90 13.54
CA TYR A 172 19.28 -16.46 14.45
C TYR A 172 18.74 -16.55 15.88
N ARG A 173 18.08 -15.50 16.36
CA ARG A 173 17.41 -15.54 17.67
C ARG A 173 16.36 -16.64 17.72
N MET A 174 15.57 -16.79 16.66
CA MET A 174 14.59 -17.86 16.53
C MET A 174 15.19 -19.25 16.51
N SER A 175 16.33 -19.46 15.84
CA SER A 175 16.96 -20.79 15.79
C SER A 175 17.55 -21.22 17.12
N VAL A 176 17.96 -20.26 17.97
CA VAL A 176 18.49 -20.50 19.31
C VAL A 176 17.38 -20.63 20.36
N LEU A 177 16.32 -19.81 20.25
CA LEU A 177 15.29 -19.68 21.29
C LEU A 177 14.04 -20.53 21.04
N LEU A 178 13.76 -20.97 19.82
CA LEU A 178 12.56 -21.78 19.57
C LEU A 178 12.85 -23.28 19.63
N PRO A 179 12.31 -24.02 20.61
CA PRO A 179 12.37 -25.47 20.60
C PRO A 179 11.47 -26.08 19.50
N ARG A 180 10.47 -25.35 19.02
CA ARG A 180 9.52 -25.84 17.99
C ARG A 180 10.17 -25.85 16.61
N THR A 181 10.47 -27.06 16.13
CA THR A 181 11.07 -27.30 14.81
C THR A 181 10.23 -26.77 13.65
N LEU A 182 8.90 -26.81 13.74
CA LEU A 182 8.01 -26.31 12.68
C LEU A 182 8.10 -24.80 12.52
N LEU A 183 8.08 -24.04 13.63
CA LEU A 183 8.14 -22.58 13.62
C LEU A 183 9.53 -22.09 13.19
N ASN A 184 10.58 -22.79 13.62
CA ASN A 184 11.95 -22.55 13.15
C ASN A 184 12.09 -22.82 11.64
N ARG A 185 11.58 -23.95 11.12
CA ARG A 185 11.57 -24.26 9.68
C ARG A 185 10.81 -23.23 8.86
N PHE A 186 9.64 -22.81 9.35
CA PHE A 186 8.84 -21.76 8.70
C PHE A 186 9.64 -20.46 8.58
N TYR A 187 10.38 -20.07 9.63
CA TYR A 187 11.20 -18.86 9.61
C TYR A 187 12.36 -18.95 8.60
N VAL A 188 13.06 -20.09 8.56
CA VAL A 188 14.13 -20.31 7.58
C VAL A 188 13.60 -20.23 6.14
N ILE A 189 12.39 -20.76 5.90
CA ILE A 189 11.73 -20.64 4.59
C ILE A 189 11.39 -19.18 4.29
N LEU A 190 10.85 -18.42 5.25
CA LEU A 190 10.58 -16.98 5.06
C LEU A 190 11.85 -16.20 4.70
N LEU A 191 12.96 -16.45 5.40
CA LEU A 191 14.24 -15.81 5.11
C LEU A 191 14.75 -16.18 3.70
N ALA A 192 14.67 -17.46 3.33
CA ALA A 192 15.05 -17.91 1.99
C ALA A 192 14.18 -17.27 0.90
N LEU A 193 12.87 -17.17 1.14
CA LEU A 193 11.94 -16.49 0.24
C LEU A 193 12.27 -15.01 0.13
N ASN A 194 12.67 -14.34 1.22
CA ASN A 194 13.04 -12.93 1.13
C ASN A 194 14.28 -12.71 0.27
N CYS A 195 15.33 -13.50 0.51
CA CYS A 195 16.55 -13.48 -0.30
C CYS A 195 16.30 -13.80 -1.78
N TRP A 196 15.36 -14.69 -2.09
CA TRP A 196 15.07 -15.13 -3.45
C TRP A 196 13.99 -14.29 -4.14
N SER A 197 13.22 -13.50 -3.39
CA SER A 197 12.06 -12.75 -3.90
C SER A 197 12.47 -11.84 -5.06
N SER A 198 13.53 -11.06 -4.87
CA SER A 198 14.08 -10.16 -5.86
C SER A 198 14.59 -10.94 -7.08
N VAL A 199 15.43 -11.96 -6.88
CA VAL A 199 16.00 -12.78 -7.97
C VAL A 199 14.92 -13.45 -8.82
N VAL A 200 13.90 -14.04 -8.21
CA VAL A 200 12.78 -14.71 -8.90
C VAL A 200 11.96 -13.71 -9.71
N VAL A 201 11.66 -12.54 -9.13
CA VAL A 201 10.91 -11.49 -9.84
C VAL A 201 11.70 -10.94 -11.03
N TYR A 202 13.01 -10.75 -10.88
CA TYR A 202 13.89 -10.29 -11.95
C TYR A 202 14.10 -11.31 -13.08
N SER A 203 14.06 -12.60 -12.77
CA SER A 203 14.38 -13.67 -13.74
C SER A 203 13.16 -14.24 -14.47
N VAL A 204 11.99 -14.35 -13.81
CA VAL A 204 10.87 -15.18 -14.31
C VAL A 204 9.61 -14.40 -14.64
N LEU A 205 9.21 -13.43 -13.81
CA LEU A 205 7.80 -12.99 -13.77
C LEU A 205 7.44 -11.82 -14.71
N PHE A 206 8.37 -10.95 -15.10
CA PHE A 206 8.04 -9.73 -15.85
C PHE A 206 9.09 -9.30 -16.89
N LYS A 207 9.30 -10.10 -17.94
CA LYS A 207 10.27 -9.80 -19.01
C LYS A 207 9.94 -8.56 -19.88
N GLY A 208 8.85 -7.82 -19.63
CA GLY A 208 8.41 -6.72 -20.50
C GLY A 208 7.82 -5.47 -19.86
N ASP A 209 7.60 -5.42 -18.54
CA ASP A 209 7.04 -4.22 -17.86
C ASP A 209 7.78 -3.93 -16.55
N GLU A 210 8.64 -2.93 -16.59
CA GLU A 210 9.56 -2.53 -15.51
C GLU A 210 8.80 -2.10 -14.25
N ALA A 211 7.73 -1.32 -14.38
CA ALA A 211 6.94 -0.84 -13.23
C ALA A 211 6.22 -1.99 -12.51
N ARG A 212 5.66 -2.95 -13.24
CA ARG A 212 5.03 -4.14 -12.64
C ARG A 212 6.02 -5.01 -11.90
N ARG A 213 7.23 -5.14 -12.44
CA ARG A 213 8.32 -5.86 -11.80
C ARG A 213 8.72 -5.22 -10.47
N ARG A 214 8.97 -3.91 -10.47
CA ARG A 214 9.30 -3.14 -9.25
C ARG A 214 8.18 -3.24 -8.22
N PHE A 215 6.94 -3.08 -8.66
CA PHE A 215 5.77 -3.21 -7.80
C PHE A 215 5.68 -4.61 -7.17
N ALA A 216 5.89 -5.68 -7.94
CA ALA A 216 5.88 -7.04 -7.42
C ALA A 216 6.98 -7.29 -6.39
N CYS A 217 8.21 -6.79 -6.60
CA CYS A 217 9.26 -6.87 -5.59
C CYS A 217 8.84 -6.18 -4.28
N ILE A 218 8.34 -4.94 -4.36
CA ILE A 218 7.93 -4.16 -3.19
C ILE A 218 6.79 -4.83 -2.43
N VAL A 219 5.86 -5.49 -3.14
CA VAL A 219 4.76 -6.25 -2.52
C VAL A 219 5.26 -7.49 -1.81
N LEU A 220 6.15 -8.27 -2.44
CA LEU A 220 6.71 -9.47 -1.81
C LEU A 220 7.52 -9.12 -0.56
N ASP A 221 8.38 -8.11 -0.68
CA ASP A 221 9.13 -7.52 0.43
C ASP A 221 8.18 -7.17 1.59
N CYS A 222 7.17 -6.34 1.33
CA CYS A 222 6.17 -5.95 2.33
C CYS A 222 5.47 -7.12 3.04
N VAL A 223 5.11 -8.17 2.30
CA VAL A 223 4.40 -9.33 2.86
C VAL A 223 5.34 -10.14 3.73
N LEU A 224 6.55 -10.42 3.25
CA LEU A 224 7.55 -11.21 3.97
C LEU A 224 7.97 -10.48 5.24
N ASP A 225 8.20 -9.18 5.13
CA ASP A 225 8.37 -8.27 6.24
C ASP A 225 7.25 -8.44 7.29
N LEU A 226 6.00 -8.21 6.90
CA LEU A 226 4.86 -8.21 7.81
C LEU A 226 4.75 -9.55 8.56
N VAL A 227 4.91 -10.65 7.84
CA VAL A 227 4.82 -11.99 8.41
C VAL A 227 6.00 -12.24 9.35
N ALA A 228 7.23 -11.92 8.94
CA ALA A 228 8.44 -12.19 9.72
C ALA A 228 8.46 -11.44 11.06
N CYS A 229 8.03 -10.17 11.08
CA CYS A 229 8.14 -9.34 12.27
C CYS A 229 6.88 -9.29 13.15
N MET A 230 5.69 -9.52 12.61
CA MET A 230 4.44 -9.50 13.40
C MET A 230 3.78 -10.87 13.44
N GLY A 231 3.70 -11.54 12.29
CA GLY A 231 3.01 -12.83 12.17
C GLY A 231 3.60 -13.88 13.12
N VAL A 232 4.92 -13.94 13.23
CA VAL A 232 5.59 -14.92 14.08
C VAL A 232 5.38 -14.65 15.58
N GLU A 233 5.50 -13.40 16.03
CA GLU A 233 5.25 -13.04 17.44
C GLU A 233 3.79 -13.32 17.82
N LEU A 234 2.85 -13.03 16.92
CA LEU A 234 1.43 -13.34 17.10
C LEU A 234 1.18 -14.85 17.17
N MET A 235 1.83 -15.66 16.32
CA MET A 235 1.71 -17.13 16.39
C MET A 235 2.17 -17.68 17.75
N ILE A 236 3.25 -17.13 18.31
CA ILE A 236 3.72 -17.52 19.65
C ILE A 236 2.68 -17.14 20.70
N LEU A 237 2.25 -15.88 20.74
CA LEU A 237 1.25 -15.38 21.67
C LEU A 237 -0.04 -16.21 21.65
N LEU A 238 -0.57 -16.50 20.46
CA LEU A 238 -1.78 -17.30 20.29
C LEU A 238 -1.62 -18.72 20.82
N SER A 239 -0.40 -19.28 20.81
CA SER A 239 -0.15 -20.61 21.36
C SER A 239 -0.17 -20.68 22.90
N TYR A 240 -0.08 -19.54 23.58
CA TYR A 240 -0.23 -19.42 25.04
C TYR A 240 -1.58 -18.83 25.46
N ALA A 241 -2.45 -18.48 24.51
CA ALA A 241 -3.72 -17.82 24.80
C ALA A 241 -4.68 -18.71 25.60
N SER A 242 -4.63 -20.03 25.44
CA SER A 242 -5.43 -20.99 26.22
C SER A 242 -5.04 -21.06 27.69
N ASP A 243 -3.76 -20.82 27.98
CA ASP A 243 -3.18 -21.01 29.31
C ASP A 243 -3.19 -19.70 30.11
N TYR A 244 -3.40 -18.57 29.43
CA TYR A 244 -3.47 -17.24 30.04
C TYR A 244 -4.78 -17.06 30.82
N ASN A 245 -4.67 -16.63 32.07
CA ASN A 245 -5.81 -16.35 32.93
C ASN A 245 -6.05 -14.82 33.03
N PRO A 246 -7.12 -14.28 32.40
CA PRO A 246 -7.39 -12.85 32.43
C PRO A 246 -7.69 -12.29 33.82
N LYS A 247 -8.17 -13.11 34.76
CA LYS A 247 -8.45 -12.67 36.14
C LYS A 247 -7.18 -12.47 36.96
N LEU A 248 -6.15 -13.25 36.65
CA LEU A 248 -4.82 -13.14 37.27
C LEU A 248 -3.90 -12.18 36.51
N LEU A 249 -4.28 -11.77 35.30
CA LEU A 249 -3.43 -11.01 34.37
C LEU A 249 -2.08 -11.73 34.13
N GLY A 250 -2.11 -13.06 33.99
CA GLY A 250 -0.91 -13.89 33.86
C GLY A 250 -1.24 -15.37 33.78
N PHE A 251 -0.21 -16.20 33.97
CA PHE A 251 -0.34 -17.66 33.99
C PHE A 251 -0.51 -18.17 35.42
N PRO A 252 -1.38 -19.18 35.66
CA PRO A 252 -1.57 -19.76 37.00
C PRO A 252 -0.26 -20.24 37.62
N GLU A 253 -0.08 -20.03 38.93
CA GLU A 253 1.15 -20.40 39.64
C GLU A 253 1.56 -21.88 39.43
N LEU A 254 0.59 -22.80 39.38
CA LEU A 254 0.85 -24.24 39.20
C LEU A 254 1.61 -24.55 37.89
N ILE A 255 1.39 -23.79 36.81
CA ILE A 255 2.04 -24.05 35.52
C ILE A 255 3.51 -23.61 35.52
N TRP A 256 3.89 -22.72 36.43
CA TRP A 256 5.27 -22.29 36.62
C TRP A 256 6.13 -23.33 37.36
N TYR A 257 5.53 -24.41 37.87
CA TYR A 257 6.26 -25.56 38.42
C TYR A 257 6.49 -26.68 37.39
N ASP A 258 5.96 -26.55 36.17
CA ASP A 258 6.24 -27.46 35.08
C ASP A 258 7.53 -27.02 34.36
N ASP A 259 8.62 -27.73 34.62
CA ASP A 259 9.95 -27.41 34.08
C ASP A 259 9.96 -27.38 32.54
N GLU A 260 9.19 -28.25 31.87
CA GLU A 260 9.14 -28.31 30.41
C GLU A 260 8.38 -27.11 29.84
N TRP A 261 7.22 -26.79 30.44
CA TRP A 261 6.44 -25.63 30.03
C TRP A 261 7.21 -24.34 30.28
N VAL A 262 7.83 -24.17 31.45
CA VAL A 262 8.58 -22.96 31.81
C VAL A 262 9.80 -22.77 30.92
N ALA A 263 10.60 -23.81 30.69
CA ALA A 263 11.76 -23.72 29.82
C ALA A 263 11.36 -23.31 28.38
N ARG A 264 10.22 -23.80 27.90
CA ARG A 264 9.66 -23.42 26.60
C ARG A 264 9.15 -21.98 26.62
N ALA A 265 8.31 -21.63 27.58
CA ALA A 265 7.67 -20.31 27.69
C ALA A 265 8.71 -19.20 27.83
N LEU A 266 9.73 -19.36 28.68
CA LEU A 266 10.77 -18.35 28.87
C LEU A 266 11.55 -18.09 27.58
N ASN A 267 11.92 -19.14 26.84
CA ASN A 267 12.64 -18.97 25.58
C ASN A 267 11.75 -18.36 24.49
N GLU A 268 10.48 -18.77 24.38
CA GLU A 268 9.54 -18.23 23.40
C GLU A 268 9.12 -16.79 23.75
N PHE A 269 8.95 -16.44 25.03
CA PHE A 269 8.64 -15.08 25.48
C PHE A 269 9.77 -14.10 25.20
N ARG A 270 11.04 -14.51 25.19
CA ARG A 270 12.16 -13.65 24.74
C ARG A 270 12.01 -13.14 23.31
N MET A 271 11.17 -13.79 22.50
CA MET A 271 10.87 -13.33 21.15
C MET A 271 9.73 -12.32 21.13
N VAL A 272 8.83 -12.37 22.10
CA VAL A 272 7.65 -11.50 22.20
C VAL A 272 7.99 -10.24 23.00
N VAL A 273 8.56 -10.38 24.20
CA VAL A 273 8.95 -9.23 25.01
C VAL A 273 10.17 -8.55 24.39
N VAL A 274 10.19 -7.23 24.50
CA VAL A 274 11.35 -6.39 24.16
C VAL A 274 12.49 -6.72 25.12
N VAL A 275 13.57 -7.31 24.59
CA VAL A 275 14.73 -7.75 25.39
C VAL A 275 15.85 -6.72 25.46
N SER A 276 15.86 -5.74 24.56
CA SER A 276 16.90 -4.71 24.51
C SER A 276 16.44 -3.47 23.74
N TRP A 277 17.20 -2.39 23.85
CA TRP A 277 16.99 -1.20 23.01
C TRP A 277 17.19 -1.46 21.52
N SER A 278 18.13 -2.35 21.16
CA SER A 278 18.34 -2.74 19.75
C SER A 278 17.16 -3.54 19.20
N ASP A 279 16.52 -4.36 20.02
CA ASP A 279 15.29 -5.07 19.68
C ASP A 279 14.10 -4.11 19.50
N LEU A 280 13.97 -3.11 20.39
CA LEU A 280 12.97 -2.05 20.20
C LEU A 280 13.23 -1.24 18.91
N ALA A 281 14.48 -0.92 18.64
CA ALA A 281 14.88 -0.17 17.45
C ALA A 281 14.65 -0.97 16.16
N SER A 282 14.90 -2.29 16.15
CA SER A 282 14.63 -3.13 14.97
C SER A 282 13.13 -3.22 14.68
N ARG A 283 12.29 -3.44 15.70
CA ARG A 283 10.82 -3.41 15.59
C ARG A 283 10.32 -2.06 15.09
N SER A 284 10.96 -0.97 15.52
CA SER A 284 10.64 0.38 15.08
C SER A 284 11.02 0.63 13.62
N THR A 285 12.22 0.20 13.24
CA THR A 285 12.71 0.28 11.86
C THR A 285 11.78 -0.49 10.93
N PHE A 286 11.35 -1.67 11.35
CA PHE A 286 10.41 -2.50 10.62
C PHE A 286 9.04 -1.81 10.41
N SER A 287 8.44 -1.29 11.48
CA SER A 287 7.14 -0.59 11.38
C SER A 287 7.23 0.62 10.45
N LEU A 288 8.31 1.41 10.54
CA LEU A 288 8.54 2.54 9.66
C LEU A 288 8.85 2.10 8.22
N GLY A 289 9.55 0.98 8.04
CA GLY A 289 9.80 0.34 6.75
C GLY A 289 8.51 0.04 6.00
N LEU A 290 7.50 -0.51 6.69
CA LEU A 290 6.16 -0.72 6.11
C LEU A 290 5.48 0.58 5.66
N VAL A 291 5.65 1.68 6.39
CA VAL A 291 5.13 3.00 5.94
C VAL A 291 5.82 3.41 4.64
N MET A 292 7.14 3.36 4.60
CA MET A 292 7.90 3.73 3.40
C MET A 292 7.56 2.84 2.20
N THR A 293 7.46 1.53 2.43
CA THR A 293 7.17 0.52 1.41
C THR A 293 5.77 0.74 0.81
N THR A 294 4.77 0.99 1.66
CA THR A 294 3.41 1.29 1.23
C THR A 294 3.28 2.65 0.54
N MET A 295 4.11 3.65 0.87
CA MET A 295 4.16 4.90 0.09
C MET A 295 4.70 4.65 -1.32
N SER A 296 5.78 3.89 -1.46
CA SER A 296 6.31 3.49 -2.78
C SER A 296 5.28 2.72 -3.61
N MET A 297 4.49 1.83 -2.99
CA MET A 297 3.37 1.17 -3.65
C MET A 297 2.32 2.18 -4.14
N LYS A 298 1.91 3.12 -3.29
CA LYS A 298 0.91 4.15 -3.64
C LYS A 298 1.36 5.01 -4.81
N GLU A 299 2.65 5.35 -4.90
CA GLU A 299 3.22 6.12 -6.00
C GLU A 299 3.23 5.36 -7.33
N LEU A 300 3.54 4.06 -7.28
CA LEU A 300 3.56 3.19 -8.46
C LEU A 300 2.15 2.91 -9.01
N LEU A 301 1.13 2.97 -8.15
CA LEU A 301 -0.25 2.69 -8.51
C LEU A 301 -0.96 3.95 -9.01
N GLN A 302 -1.24 4.01 -10.31
CA GLN A 302 -2.08 5.06 -10.89
C GLN A 302 -3.41 4.49 -11.38
N ARG A 303 -4.49 5.19 -11.05
CA ARG A 303 -5.81 4.90 -11.62
C ARG A 303 -5.81 5.32 -13.09
N LEU A 304 -6.21 4.41 -13.98
CA LEU A 304 -6.43 4.78 -15.37
C LEU A 304 -7.58 5.80 -15.43
N PRO A 305 -7.43 6.96 -16.11
CA PRO A 305 -8.53 7.89 -16.28
C PRO A 305 -9.71 7.15 -16.92
N GLN A 306 -10.85 7.21 -16.25
CA GLN A 306 -12.08 6.62 -16.74
C GLN A 306 -12.37 7.32 -18.06
N ASN A 307 -12.37 6.55 -19.15
CA ASN A 307 -12.43 7.07 -20.52
C ASN A 307 -13.83 7.64 -20.78
N LEU A 308 -14.12 8.80 -20.19
CA LEU A 308 -15.36 9.56 -20.34
C LEU A 308 -15.52 10.13 -21.75
N ASN A 309 -14.50 10.01 -22.61
CA ASN A 309 -14.52 10.53 -23.98
C ASN A 309 -14.93 9.52 -25.04
N ARG A 310 -15.36 8.29 -24.69
CA ARG A 310 -15.87 7.35 -25.72
C ARG A 310 -17.31 7.61 -26.15
N VAL A 311 -18.02 8.54 -25.49
CA VAL A 311 -19.39 8.96 -25.87
C VAL A 311 -19.42 10.38 -26.49
N ALA A 312 -18.38 11.19 -26.30
CA ALA A 312 -18.29 12.54 -26.89
C ALA A 312 -17.60 12.60 -28.28
N GLN A 313 -17.14 11.46 -28.80
CA GLN A 313 -16.63 11.32 -30.17
C GLN A 313 -17.54 10.46 -31.06
N ALA A 314 -18.85 10.46 -30.80
CA ALA A 314 -19.77 10.46 -31.94
C ALA A 314 -19.71 11.88 -32.49
N SER A 315 -18.91 12.05 -33.55
CA SER A 315 -18.73 13.28 -34.30
C SER A 315 -20.01 14.11 -34.38
N ALA A 316 -20.06 15.21 -33.63
CA ALA A 316 -20.89 16.33 -34.04
C ALA A 316 -20.41 16.71 -35.46
N PRO A 317 -21.30 16.78 -36.46
CA PRO A 317 -20.89 17.15 -37.79
C PRO A 317 -20.22 18.52 -37.73
N SER A 318 -19.03 18.63 -38.32
CA SER A 318 -18.35 19.91 -38.47
C SER A 318 -19.25 20.82 -39.31
N ALA A 319 -19.24 22.14 -39.06
CA ALA A 319 -19.90 23.10 -39.95
C ALA A 319 -19.40 23.00 -41.42
N ALA A 320 -18.24 22.35 -41.65
CA ALA A 320 -17.77 22.00 -42.98
C ALA A 320 -18.55 20.84 -43.64
N ASP A 321 -19.13 19.91 -42.87
CA ASP A 321 -19.96 18.81 -43.38
C ASP A 321 -21.39 19.29 -43.73
N VAL A 322 -21.86 20.36 -43.09
CA VAL A 322 -23.15 21.00 -43.41
C VAL A 322 -23.09 21.78 -44.73
N VAL A 323 -21.91 22.28 -45.12
CA VAL A 323 -21.69 22.96 -46.41
C VAL A 323 -21.39 21.96 -47.54
N ALA A 324 -20.83 20.78 -47.23
CA ALA A 324 -20.60 19.72 -48.23
C ALA A 324 -21.85 18.86 -48.53
N GLY A 325 -22.90 18.94 -47.71
CA GLY A 325 -24.15 18.18 -47.85
C GLY A 325 -25.35 18.98 -48.38
N SER A 326 -25.18 20.22 -48.83
CA SER A 326 -26.29 21.11 -49.21
C SER A 326 -26.17 21.69 -50.63
N ALA A 327 -25.79 20.86 -51.60
CA ALA A 327 -26.17 21.08 -52.99
C ALA A 327 -27.23 20.02 -53.34
N PRO A 328 -28.53 20.37 -53.37
CA PRO A 328 -29.46 19.57 -54.14
C PRO A 328 -29.02 19.70 -55.59
N ASP A 329 -28.74 18.56 -56.21
CA ASP A 329 -28.59 18.42 -57.64
C ASP A 329 -29.94 18.77 -58.30
N TRP A 330 -30.17 20.07 -58.46
CA TRP A 330 -31.35 20.63 -59.12
C TRP A 330 -31.30 20.44 -60.64
N ASP A 331 -30.12 20.14 -61.20
CA ASP A 331 -29.90 20.17 -62.65
C ASP A 331 -30.39 18.88 -63.33
N ASP A 332 -30.20 17.71 -62.68
CA ASP A 332 -30.66 16.44 -63.22
C ASP A 332 -32.17 16.20 -63.05
N ASN A 333 -32.77 16.74 -61.98
CA ASN A 333 -34.23 16.74 -61.82
C ASN A 333 -34.94 17.76 -62.72
N LEU A 334 -34.35 18.93 -63.02
CA LEU A 334 -34.93 19.85 -64.00
C LEU A 334 -34.89 19.25 -65.42
N LYS A 335 -33.79 18.59 -65.79
CA LYS A 335 -33.69 17.93 -67.11
C LYS A 335 -34.70 16.79 -67.24
N SER A 336 -34.96 16.02 -66.18
CA SER A 336 -35.96 14.94 -66.22
C SER A 336 -37.40 15.48 -66.29
N VAL A 337 -37.71 16.54 -65.54
CA VAL A 337 -39.05 17.18 -65.55
C VAL A 337 -39.30 17.94 -66.85
N VAL A 338 -38.31 18.66 -67.39
CA VAL A 338 -38.41 19.31 -68.70
C VAL A 338 -38.56 18.28 -69.82
N LYS A 339 -37.83 17.16 -69.78
CA LYS A 339 -37.97 16.08 -70.76
C LYS A 339 -39.35 15.40 -70.67
N ALA A 340 -39.90 15.24 -69.47
CA ALA A 340 -41.27 14.73 -69.27
C ALA A 340 -42.35 15.71 -69.78
N ALA A 341 -42.20 17.01 -69.50
CA ALA A 341 -43.12 18.05 -69.94
C ALA A 341 -43.11 18.26 -71.47
N VAL A 342 -41.94 18.19 -72.10
CA VAL A 342 -41.81 18.27 -73.57
C VAL A 342 -42.43 17.05 -74.23
N THR A 343 -42.25 15.84 -73.68
CA THR A 343 -42.85 14.61 -74.23
C THR A 343 -44.38 14.61 -74.12
N GLN A 344 -44.94 15.19 -73.04
CA GLN A 344 -46.39 15.29 -72.84
C GLN A 344 -47.04 16.37 -73.75
N THR A 345 -46.29 17.40 -74.13
CA THR A 345 -46.78 18.47 -75.03
C THR A 345 -46.83 18.00 -76.49
N TYR A 346 -45.91 17.14 -76.94
CA TYR A 346 -45.97 16.55 -78.29
C TYR A 346 -47.00 15.40 -78.42
N ALA A 347 -47.37 14.75 -77.32
CA ALA A 347 -48.43 13.72 -77.30
C ALA A 347 -49.85 14.32 -77.35
N LEU A 348 -50.04 15.58 -76.95
CA LEU A 348 -51.33 16.28 -77.02
C LEU A 348 -51.54 17.09 -78.32
N ALA A 349 -50.48 17.33 -79.10
CA ALA A 349 -50.56 18.01 -80.40
C ALA A 349 -50.68 17.05 -81.61
N SER A 350 -50.80 15.74 -81.38
CA SER A 350 -50.98 14.70 -82.41
C SER A 350 -52.29 13.93 -82.27
N ALA A 351 -53.22 14.45 -81.47
CA ALA A 351 -54.54 13.88 -81.23
C ALA A 351 -55.72 14.86 -81.49
N GLU A 352 -55.49 15.92 -82.27
CA GLU A 352 -56.53 16.71 -82.94
C GLU A 352 -56.37 16.64 -84.46
#